data_AF-R2RIJ0-F1
#
_entry.id   AF-R2RIJ0-F1
#
_cell.length_a   1.000
_cell.length_b   1.000
_cell.length_c   1.000
_cell.angle_alpha   90.00
_cell.angle_beta   90.00
_cell.angle_gamma   90.00
#
_symmetry.space_group_name_H-M   'P 1'
#
loop_
_entity.id
_entity.type
_entity.pdbx_description
1 polymer ?
#
loop_
_entity_poly.entity_id
_entity_poly.type
_entity_poly.pdbx_seq_one_letter_code
_entity_poly.pdbx_strand_id
1 'polypeptide(L)'
;MKKVVANPMELRDAIRCEKQNISITGGFAEMLQPLATQQEANADLPIETLDLPNFVKLALDPTTMKTLSTAYQVAMKNGTKGFELEYVKI
;
A
#
# COMPACT_ATOMS: atom_id res chain seq x y z
N MET A 1 -5.88 1.73 -16.34
CA MET A 1 -6.90 0.84 -15.73
C MET A 1 -6.54 0.64 -14.27
N LYS A 2 -7.50 0.80 -13.36
CA LYS A 2 -7.33 0.59 -11.91
C LYS A 2 -7.14 -0.90 -11.62
N LYS A 3 -6.07 -1.28 -10.91
CA LYS A 3 -5.88 -2.66 -10.44
C LYS A 3 -6.34 -2.76 -8.99
N VAL A 4 -7.43 -3.49 -8.77
CA VAL A 4 -7.90 -3.81 -7.41
C VAL A 4 -7.06 -4.95 -6.85
N VAL A 5 -6.66 -4.81 -5.59
CA VAL A 5 -5.75 -5.68 -4.85
C VAL A 5 -6.37 -5.95 -3.48
N ALA A 6 -6.43 -7.22 -3.07
CA ALA A 6 -7.02 -7.63 -1.80
C ALA A 6 -6.02 -8.36 -0.89
N ASN A 7 -4.78 -8.58 -1.33
CA ASN A 7 -3.76 -9.25 -0.54
C ASN A 7 -2.32 -8.79 -0.88
N PRO A 8 -1.32 -9.11 -0.03
CA PRO A 8 0.06 -8.68 -0.22
C PRO A 8 0.73 -9.20 -1.50
N MET A 9 0.40 -10.40 -1.97
CA MET A 9 1.00 -10.96 -3.18
C MET A 9 0.55 -10.20 -4.43
N GLU A 10 -0.75 -9.91 -4.52
CA GLU A 10 -1.31 -9.10 -5.58
C GLU A 10 -0.75 -7.68 -5.59
N LEU A 11 -0.48 -7.11 -4.40
CA LEU A 11 0.14 -5.80 -4.27
C LEU A 11 1.57 -5.80 -4.83
N ARG A 12 2.37 -6.77 -4.38
CA ARG A 12 3.75 -6.96 -4.86
C ARG A 12 3.78 -7.09 -6.38
N ASP A 13 2.92 -7.93 -6.93
CA ASP A 13 2.88 -8.18 -8.38
C ASP A 13 2.40 -6.93 -9.13
N ALA A 14 1.44 -6.17 -8.58
CA ALA A 14 1.02 -4.89 -9.16
C ALA A 14 2.15 -3.86 -9.19
N ILE A 15 2.95 -3.77 -8.14
CA ILE A 15 4.12 -2.87 -8.07
C ILE A 15 5.20 -3.31 -9.08
N ARG A 16 5.52 -4.61 -9.13
CA ARG A 16 6.50 -5.17 -10.07
C ARG A 16 6.08 -5.03 -11.53
N CYS A 17 4.79 -5.12 -11.81
CA CYS A 17 4.22 -4.85 -13.13
C CYS A 17 3.96 -3.36 -13.40
N GLU A 18 4.45 -2.46 -12.53
CA GLU A 18 4.36 -1.02 -12.67
C GLU A 18 2.94 -0.49 -12.96
N LYS A 19 1.94 -1.05 -12.26
CA LYS A 19 0.56 -0.63 -12.45
C LYS A 19 0.39 0.83 -12.04
N GLN A 20 -0.11 1.66 -12.96
CA GLN A 20 -0.25 3.11 -12.76
C GLN A 20 -1.21 3.50 -11.63
N ASN A 21 -2.25 2.72 -11.38
CA ASN A 21 -3.21 2.94 -10.31
C ASN A 21 -3.55 1.61 -9.65
N ILE A 22 -3.31 1.53 -8.34
CA ILE A 22 -3.52 0.36 -7.49
C ILE A 22 -4.53 0.75 -6.41
N SER A 23 -5.53 -0.10 -6.20
CA SER A 23 -6.61 0.10 -5.25
C SER A 23 -6.63 -1.04 -4.27
N ILE A 24 -6.30 -0.76 -3.02
CA ILE A 24 -6.30 -1.74 -1.94
C ILE A 24 -7.60 -1.58 -1.17
N THR A 25 -8.36 -2.67 -1.01
CA THR A 25 -9.70 -2.63 -0.41
C THR A 25 -9.87 -3.63 0.73
N GLY A 26 -10.90 -3.41 1.55
CA GLY A 26 -11.30 -4.33 2.61
C GLY A 26 -10.31 -4.42 3.77
N GLY A 27 -10.29 -5.54 4.49
CA GLY A 27 -9.42 -5.71 5.67
C GLY A 27 -7.92 -5.59 5.36
N PHE A 28 -7.50 -5.80 4.11
CA PHE A 28 -6.10 -5.56 3.73
C PHE A 28 -5.76 -4.07 3.63
N ALA A 29 -6.72 -3.22 3.23
CA ALA A 29 -6.54 -1.77 3.28
C ALA A 29 -6.33 -1.32 4.72
N GLU A 30 -7.17 -1.79 5.65
CA GLU A 30 -7.07 -1.46 7.09
C GLU A 30 -5.70 -1.85 7.67
N MET A 31 -5.18 -3.02 7.30
CA MET A 31 -3.84 -3.45 7.72
C MET A 31 -2.72 -2.54 7.20
N LEU A 32 -2.87 -1.93 6.02
CA LEU A 32 -1.88 -1.04 5.42
C LEU A 32 -2.11 0.44 5.74
N GLN A 33 -3.17 0.79 6.46
CA GLN A 33 -3.45 2.16 6.88
C GLN A 33 -2.26 2.82 7.59
N PRO A 34 -1.51 2.16 8.49
CA PRO A 34 -0.36 2.76 9.15
C PRO A 34 0.73 3.21 8.15
N LEU A 35 0.96 2.41 7.10
CA LEU A 35 1.92 2.73 6.04
C LEU A 35 1.45 3.95 5.24
N ALA A 36 0.16 3.97 4.85
CA ALA A 36 -0.42 5.09 4.11
C ALA A 36 -0.37 6.40 4.92
N THR A 37 -0.62 6.31 6.23
CA THR A 37 -0.61 7.47 7.13
C THR A 37 0.78 8.06 7.28
N GLN A 38 1.82 7.23 7.38
CA GLN A 38 3.21 7.70 7.41
C GLN A 38 3.63 8.37 6.10
N GLN A 39 3.19 7.83 4.97
CA GLN A 39 3.50 8.36 3.65
C GLN A 39 2.81 9.71 3.41
N GLU A 40 1.55 9.87 3.81
CA GLU A 40 0.87 11.18 3.80
C GLU A 40 1.54 12.19 4.75
N ALA A 41 2.02 11.74 5.91
CA ALA A 41 2.72 12.58 6.88
C ALA A 41 4.16 12.96 6.46
N ASN A 42 4.67 12.42 5.35
CA ASN A 42 6.09 12.50 4.95
C ASN A 42 7.05 12.12 6.11
N ALA A 43 6.63 11.19 6.96
CA ALA A 43 7.43 10.76 8.08
C ALA A 43 8.48 9.76 7.60
N ASP A 44 9.75 10.07 7.80
CA ASP A 44 10.89 9.20 7.46
C ASP A 44 11.08 8.13 8.56
N LEU A 45 10.01 7.36 8.80
CA LEU A 45 10.00 6.26 9.76
C LEU A 45 10.37 4.96 9.05
N PRO A 46 11.32 4.16 9.58
CA PRO A 46 11.66 2.89 8.99
C PRO A 46 10.43 1.99 8.92
N ILE A 47 10.21 1.34 7.78
CA ILE A 47 9.10 0.39 7.57
C ILE A 47 9.10 -0.72 8.65
N GLU A 48 10.26 -1.05 9.21
CA GLU A 48 10.43 -2.01 10.30
C GLU A 48 9.69 -1.60 11.59
N THR A 49 9.50 -0.28 11.77
CA THR A 49 8.76 0.30 12.91
C THR A 49 7.24 0.28 12.73
N LEU A 50 6.75 -0.07 11.54
CA LEU A 50 5.32 -0.23 11.29
C LEU A 50 4.82 -1.55 11.91
N ASP A 51 3.69 -1.45 12.61
CA ASP A 51 2.95 -2.60 13.12
C ASP A 51 2.14 -3.27 11.99
N LEU A 52 2.87 -3.88 11.06
CA LEU A 52 2.29 -4.70 10.00
C LEU A 52 2.34 -6.19 10.38
N PRO A 53 1.30 -6.97 10.05
CA PRO A 53 1.32 -8.41 10.24
C PRO A 53 2.51 -9.07 9.54
N ASN A 54 3.08 -10.12 10.16
CA ASN A 54 4.27 -10.81 9.64
C ASN A 54 4.12 -11.28 8.19
N PHE A 55 2.95 -11.77 7.80
CA PHE A 55 2.73 -12.24 6.41
C PHE A 55 2.81 -11.10 5.39
N VAL A 56 2.43 -9.87 5.76
CA VAL A 56 2.57 -8.69 4.91
C VAL A 56 4.06 -8.34 4.75
N LYS A 57 4.81 -8.34 5.86
CA LYS A 57 6.27 -8.12 5.87
C LYS A 57 7.04 -9.16 5.06
N LEU A 58 6.59 -10.42 5.07
CA LEU A 58 7.18 -11.50 4.28
C LEU A 58 6.86 -11.41 2.79
N ALA A 59 5.64 -10.99 2.45
CA ALA A 59 5.19 -10.90 1.07
C ALA A 59 5.72 -9.63 0.37
N LEU A 60 5.82 -8.51 1.09
CA LEU A 60 6.35 -7.25 0.57
C LEU A 60 7.82 -7.13 0.98
N ASP A 61 8.72 -7.53 0.09
CA ASP A 61 10.15 -7.34 0.33
C ASP A 61 10.49 -5.84 0.53
N PRO A 62 11.63 -5.51 1.18
CA PRO A 62 12.02 -4.12 1.44
C PRO A 62 12.05 -3.25 0.18
N THR A 63 12.41 -3.84 -0.97
CA THR A 63 12.41 -3.16 -2.27
C THR A 63 10.99 -2.78 -2.68
N THR A 64 10.03 -3.69 -2.59
CA THR A 64 8.62 -3.47 -2.92
C THR A 64 8.02 -2.39 -2.02
N MET A 65 8.30 -2.43 -0.72
CA MET A 65 7.81 -1.41 0.21
C MET A 65 8.43 -0.03 -0.06
N LYS A 66 9.72 0.03 -0.38
CA LYS A 66 10.39 1.27 -0.79
C LYS A 66 9.79 1.81 -2.10
N THR A 67 9.54 0.95 -3.09
CA THR A 67 8.90 1.39 -4.35
C THR A 67 7.50 1.92 -4.09
N LEU A 68 6.71 1.27 -3.24
CA LEU A 68 5.38 1.74 -2.87
C LEU A 68 5.44 3.11 -2.17
N SER A 69 6.43 3.34 -1.31
CA SER A 69 6.58 4.60 -0.58
C SER A 69 7.11 5.76 -1.43
N THR A 70 7.96 5.49 -2.43
CA THR A 70 8.63 6.55 -3.21
C THR A 70 8.04 6.78 -4.60
N ALA A 71 7.53 5.74 -5.26
CA ALA A 71 7.07 5.82 -6.65
C ALA A 71 5.56 6.02 -6.77
N TYR A 72 4.83 5.95 -5.66
CA TYR A 72 3.39 6.11 -5.63
C TYR A 72 2.99 7.19 -4.62
N GLN A 73 1.95 7.95 -4.93
CA GLN A 73 1.20 8.74 -3.96
C GLN A 73 0.01 7.93 -3.48
N VAL A 74 -0.25 7.94 -2.18
CA VAL A 74 -1.39 7.28 -1.57
C VAL A 74 -2.48 8.28 -1.22
N ALA A 75 -3.73 7.90 -1.43
CA ALA A 75 -4.90 8.63 -0.97
C ALA A 75 -5.80 7.68 -0.17
N MET A 76 -6.08 8.05 1.08
CA MET A 76 -7.03 7.33 1.92
C MET A 76 -8.47 7.71 1.56
N LYS A 77 -9.27 6.75 1.13
CA LYS A 77 -10.68 6.94 0.78
C LYS A 77 -11.58 6.19 1.74
N ASN A 78 -12.33 6.96 2.52
CA ASN A 78 -13.43 6.45 3.33
C ASN A 78 -14.75 6.74 2.61
N GLY A 79 -15.17 5.81 1.76
CA GLY A 79 -16.43 5.92 1.01
C GLY A 79 -17.53 5.03 1.58
N THR A 80 -18.74 5.17 1.04
CA THR A 80 -19.89 4.29 1.34
C THR A 80 -19.65 2.80 1.01
N LYS A 81 -18.60 2.49 0.25
CA LYS A 81 -18.20 1.12 -0.12
C LYS A 81 -17.12 0.52 0.79
N GLY A 82 -16.72 1.22 1.85
CA GLY A 82 -15.69 0.80 2.79
C GLY A 82 -14.37 1.57 2.64
N PHE A 83 -13.39 1.18 3.45
CA PHE A 83 -12.06 1.77 3.44
C PHE A 83 -11.24 1.29 2.23
N GLU A 84 -10.63 2.24 1.55
CA GLU A 84 -9.78 2.01 0.39
C GLU A 84 -8.50 2.85 0.48
N LEU A 85 -7.37 2.26 0.11
CA LEU A 85 -6.13 2.97 -0.16
C LEU A 85 -5.90 2.99 -1.67
N GLU A 86 -5.90 4.18 -2.28
CA GLU A 86 -5.57 4.35 -3.69
C GLU A 86 -4.13 4.82 -3.85
N TYR A 87 -3.30 4.01 -4.50
CA TYR A 87 -1.93 4.33 -4.85
C TYR A 87 -1.83 4.68 -6.34
N VAL A 88 -1.35 5.88 -6.64
CA VAL A 88 -1.16 6.38 -8.01
C VAL A 88 0.31 6.63 -8.25
N LYS A 89 0.86 6.04 -9.32
CA LYS A 89 2.28 6.20 -9.67
C LYS A 89 2.58 7.67 -10.04
N ILE A 90 3.72 8.18 -9.57
CA ILE A 90 4.21 9.56 -9.82
C ILE A 90 4.92 9.61 -11.17
#